data_AF-A0A2W1BQB4-F1
#
_entry.id   AF-A0A2W1BQB4-F1
#
_cell.length_a   1.000
_cell.length_b   1.000
_cell.length_c   1.000
_cell.angle_alpha   90.00
_cell.angle_beta   90.00
_cell.angle_gamma   90.00
#
_symmetry.space_group_name_H-M   'P 1'
#
loop_
_entity.id
_entity.type
_entity.pdbx_description
1 polymer ?
#
loop_
_entity_poly.entity_id
_entity_poly.type
_entity_poly.pdbx_seq_one_letter_code
_entity_poly.pdbx_strand_id
1 'polypeptide(L)'
;MLKFEIVSSRIVEGFENEKKFVAYMLQVTQASESRVLDPDPANVERRYTHFLDLYNGLKKEFPALVGGLSFPRKIVMGNFDPILIANRCAAFNSLLDLVASESRLRDSPAAITFFQDIELNEAKRLINNRSFDQALSVLETSFKLLNKVYTDRSRVVLGALCRIVACAGASDGTLAGPVERWAQLALKRYEAVSDSDLLLIYVPLLHTCITIWETLGRDKSKLVEELNDLRKRGMKVDSVPSLMEAVDNLII
;
A
#
# COMPACT_ATOMS: atom_id res chain seq x y z
N MET A 1 -3.83 -18.98 0.46
CA MET A 1 -2.46 -18.87 1.02
C MET A 1 -1.72 -17.73 0.32
N LEU A 2 -1.13 -16.81 1.08
CA LEU A 2 -0.31 -15.71 0.57
C LEU A 2 1.03 -16.28 0.06
N LYS A 3 1.45 -15.89 -1.14
CA LYS A 3 2.75 -16.26 -1.71
C LYS A 3 3.44 -15.03 -2.29
N PHE A 4 4.73 -14.93 -2.04
CA PHE A 4 5.63 -13.95 -2.64
C PHE A 4 6.62 -14.66 -3.56
N GLU A 5 6.98 -14.04 -4.67
CA GLU A 5 7.94 -14.61 -5.61
C GLU A 5 8.70 -13.53 -6.36
N ILE A 6 10.03 -13.65 -6.45
CA ILE A 6 10.82 -12.86 -7.39
C ILE A 6 10.73 -13.50 -8.77
N VAL A 7 9.93 -12.91 -9.66
CA VAL A 7 9.63 -13.49 -10.99
C VAL A 7 10.61 -13.06 -12.08
N SER A 8 11.29 -11.93 -11.89
CA SER A 8 12.33 -11.47 -12.81
C SER A 8 13.27 -10.47 -12.13
N SER A 9 14.38 -10.19 -12.80
CA SER A 9 15.28 -9.11 -12.41
C SER A 9 15.76 -8.38 -13.66
N ARG A 10 16.03 -7.09 -13.53
CA ARG A 10 16.58 -6.26 -14.60
C ARG A 10 17.57 -5.26 -14.05
N ILE A 11 18.51 -4.86 -14.90
CA ILE A 11 19.43 -3.78 -14.60
C ILE A 11 18.73 -2.46 -14.95
N VAL A 12 18.67 -1.56 -13.98
CA VAL A 12 18.13 -0.21 -14.14
C VAL A 12 19.31 0.74 -14.26
N GLU A 13 19.37 1.44 -15.39
CA GLU A 13 20.35 2.51 -15.56
C GLU A 13 20.03 3.65 -14.59
N GLY A 14 21.08 4.23 -14.03
CA GLY A 14 20.92 5.37 -13.14
C GLY A 14 20.37 6.58 -13.89
N PHE A 15 19.53 7.38 -13.23
CA PHE A 15 19.07 8.68 -13.74
C PHE A 15 19.49 9.78 -12.76
N GLU A 16 20.02 10.88 -13.31
CA GLU A 16 20.60 12.00 -12.54
C GLU A 16 21.57 11.53 -11.44
N ASN A 17 21.13 11.59 -10.18
CA ASN A 17 21.94 11.30 -8.99
C ASN A 17 21.83 9.83 -8.54
N GLU A 18 20.97 9.03 -9.18
CA GLU A 18 20.84 7.61 -8.85
C GLU A 18 21.86 6.77 -9.62
N LYS A 19 22.60 5.92 -8.91
CA LYS A 19 23.54 4.99 -9.54
C LYS A 19 22.79 3.80 -10.11
N LYS A 20 23.31 3.25 -11.21
CA LYS A 20 22.86 1.98 -11.80
C LYS A 20 22.66 0.89 -10.73
N PHE A 21 21.53 0.18 -10.79
CA PHE A 21 21.17 -0.83 -9.80
C PHE A 21 20.43 -2.02 -10.43
N VAL A 22 20.20 -3.08 -9.65
CA VAL A 22 19.38 -4.23 -10.04
C VAL A 22 18.02 -4.10 -9.38
N ALA A 23 16.95 -4.07 -10.19
CA ALA A 23 15.58 -4.18 -9.75
C ALA A 23 15.13 -5.64 -9.84
N TYR A 24 14.39 -6.06 -8.83
CA TYR A 24 13.80 -7.38 -8.69
C TYR A 24 12.29 -7.21 -8.71
N MET A 25 11.62 -7.89 -9.62
CA MET A 25 10.16 -7.86 -9.73
C MET A 25 9.58 -8.84 -8.70
N LEU A 26 8.97 -8.30 -7.65
CA LEU A 26 8.25 -9.04 -6.64
C LEU A 26 6.79 -9.19 -7.06
N GLN A 27 6.37 -10.44 -7.25
CA GLN A 27 4.98 -10.80 -7.45
C GLN A 27 4.35 -11.30 -6.14
N VAL A 28 3.15 -10.84 -5.85
CA VAL A 28 2.37 -11.23 -4.67
C VAL A 28 1.04 -11.82 -5.12
N THR A 29 0.76 -13.03 -4.66
CA THR A 29 -0.45 -13.77 -5.00
C THR A 29 -1.16 -14.29 -3.76
N GLN A 30 -2.47 -14.43 -3.86
CA GLN A 30 -3.26 -15.22 -2.91
C GLN A 30 -3.81 -16.45 -3.63
N ALA A 31 -3.30 -17.63 -3.28
CA ALA A 31 -3.87 -18.88 -3.75
C ALA A 31 -5.20 -19.17 -3.02
N SER A 32 -6.28 -19.44 -3.75
CA SER A 32 -7.47 -20.07 -3.17
C SER A 32 -7.23 -21.57 -2.96
N GLU A 33 -8.00 -22.20 -2.07
CA GLU A 33 -7.97 -23.66 -1.86
C GLU A 33 -8.31 -24.46 -3.14
N SER A 34 -8.91 -23.81 -4.15
CA SER A 34 -9.42 -24.43 -5.38
C SER A 34 -8.41 -24.60 -6.53
N ARG A 35 -7.09 -24.48 -6.31
CA ARG A 35 -6.05 -24.56 -7.37
C ARG A 35 -6.21 -23.55 -8.52
N VAL A 36 -7.07 -22.55 -8.36
CA VAL A 36 -7.22 -21.47 -9.35
C VAL A 36 -6.03 -20.53 -9.20
N LEU A 37 -5.31 -20.30 -10.30
CA LEU A 37 -4.26 -19.29 -10.36
C LEU A 37 -4.87 -17.93 -10.02
N ASP A 38 -4.20 -17.15 -9.16
CA ASP A 38 -4.63 -15.80 -8.81
C ASP A 38 -4.80 -14.99 -10.10
N PRO A 39 -6.04 -14.60 -10.47
CA PRO A 39 -6.32 -13.98 -11.76
C PRO A 39 -5.75 -12.56 -11.85
N ASP A 40 -5.36 -11.99 -10.70
CA ASP A 40 -4.92 -10.61 -10.60
C ASP A 40 -3.73 -10.46 -9.62
N PRO A 41 -2.52 -10.96 -9.96
CA PRO A 41 -1.34 -10.87 -9.10
C PRO A 41 -0.89 -9.41 -8.93
N ALA A 42 -0.42 -9.03 -7.74
CA ALA A 42 0.22 -7.72 -7.54
C ALA A 42 1.70 -7.80 -7.90
N ASN A 43 2.25 -6.79 -8.57
CA ASN A 43 3.65 -6.76 -8.98
C ASN A 43 4.26 -5.41 -8.57
N VAL A 44 5.40 -5.45 -7.89
CA VAL A 44 6.16 -4.26 -7.49
C VAL A 44 7.66 -4.48 -7.64
N GLU A 45 8.41 -3.41 -7.87
CA GLU A 45 9.86 -3.50 -8.00
C GLU A 45 10.56 -3.17 -6.68
N ARG A 46 11.57 -3.96 -6.35
CA ARG A 46 12.42 -3.74 -5.18
C ARG A 46 13.88 -3.86 -5.60
N ARG A 47 14.77 -3.14 -4.93
CA ARG A 47 16.22 -3.29 -5.10
C ARG A 47 16.84 -3.94 -3.87
N TYR A 48 18.10 -4.36 -3.98
CA TYR A 48 18.83 -5.03 -2.89
C TYR A 48 18.71 -4.31 -1.54
N THR A 49 18.82 -2.98 -1.51
CA THR A 49 18.77 -2.23 -0.25
C THR A 49 17.41 -2.33 0.42
N HIS A 50 16.30 -2.36 -0.33
CA HIS A 50 14.97 -2.54 0.25
C HIS A 50 14.84 -3.89 0.97
N PHE A 51 15.36 -4.97 0.38
CA PHE A 51 15.40 -6.28 1.04
C PHE A 51 16.34 -6.32 2.24
N LEU A 52 17.48 -5.62 2.15
CA LEU A 52 18.43 -5.53 3.26
C LEU A 52 17.81 -4.79 4.45
N ASP A 53 17.10 -3.69 4.21
CA ASP A 53 16.44 -2.90 5.25
C ASP A 53 15.32 -3.72 5.90
N LEU A 54 14.53 -4.45 5.11
CA LEU A 54 13.55 -5.43 5.61
C LEU A 54 14.23 -6.48 6.51
N TYR A 55 15.26 -7.17 6.01
CA TYR A 55 15.96 -8.20 6.78
C TYR A 55 16.52 -7.65 8.10
N ASN A 56 17.16 -6.50 8.07
CA ASN A 56 17.75 -5.90 9.27
C ASN A 56 16.69 -5.48 10.28
N GLY A 57 15.58 -4.89 9.82
CA GLY A 57 14.45 -4.54 10.68
C GLY A 57 13.84 -5.78 11.35
N LEU A 58 13.53 -6.81 10.56
CA LEU A 58 12.98 -8.06 11.08
C LEU A 58 13.96 -8.77 12.02
N LYS A 59 15.26 -8.78 11.70
CA LYS A 59 16.29 -9.40 12.56
C LYS A 59 16.46 -8.67 13.89
N LYS A 60 16.33 -7.34 13.88
CA LYS A 60 16.41 -6.51 15.10
C LYS A 60 15.22 -6.80 16.02
N GLU A 61 14.02 -6.90 15.47
CA GLU A 61 12.78 -7.04 16.24
C GLU A 61 12.47 -8.50 16.59
N PHE A 62 12.75 -9.43 15.68
CA PHE A 62 12.44 -10.86 15.79
C PHE A 62 13.68 -11.76 15.56
N PRO A 63 14.75 -11.60 16.37
CA PRO A 63 16.01 -12.31 16.14
C PRO A 63 15.86 -13.84 16.18
N ALA A 64 14.94 -14.37 16.98
CA ALA A 64 14.69 -15.82 17.07
C ALA A 64 14.05 -16.38 15.80
N LEU A 65 13.15 -15.63 15.15
CA LEU A 65 12.47 -16.06 13.92
C LEU A 65 13.40 -15.95 12.71
N VAL A 66 14.19 -14.87 12.65
CA VAL A 66 15.06 -14.56 11.51
C VAL A 66 16.44 -15.20 11.63
N GLY A 67 16.83 -15.67 12.81
CA GLY A 67 18.20 -16.12 13.11
C GLY A 67 18.72 -17.26 12.22
N GLY A 68 17.83 -18.10 11.69
CA GLY A 68 18.19 -19.18 10.76
C GLY A 68 18.41 -18.75 9.30
N LEU A 69 18.04 -17.51 8.95
CA LEU A 69 18.17 -17.01 7.58
C LEU A 69 19.55 -16.42 7.32
N SER A 70 20.22 -16.97 6.30
CA SER A 70 21.41 -16.35 5.70
C SER A 70 20.97 -15.26 4.72
N PHE A 71 21.54 -14.06 4.84
CA PHE A 71 21.24 -12.94 3.95
C PHE A 71 22.51 -12.48 3.21
N PRO A 72 22.45 -12.26 1.88
CA PRO A 72 23.61 -11.94 1.06
C PRO A 72 24.22 -10.59 1.47
N ARG A 73 25.54 -10.56 1.59
CA ARG A 73 26.29 -9.34 1.93
C ARG A 73 26.17 -8.29 0.82
N LYS A 74 26.31 -7.03 1.22
CA LYS A 74 26.36 -5.91 0.29
C LYS A 74 27.67 -5.98 -0.48
N ILE A 75 27.57 -5.92 -1.81
CA ILE A 75 28.71 -5.95 -2.74
C ILE A 75 28.61 -4.72 -3.63
N VAL A 76 29.70 -3.98 -3.75
CA VAL A 76 29.77 -2.71 -4.51
C VAL A 76 30.28 -2.92 -5.93
N MET A 77 31.21 -3.86 -6.15
CA MET A 77 31.73 -4.22 -7.48
C MET A 77 31.25 -5.60 -7.89
N GLY A 78 30.81 -5.76 -9.14
CA GLY A 78 30.28 -7.04 -9.63
C GLY A 78 28.84 -7.31 -9.18
N ASN A 79 28.10 -6.30 -8.71
CA ASN A 79 26.69 -6.43 -8.31
C ASN A 79 25.72 -6.77 -9.46
N PHE A 80 26.21 -6.75 -10.71
CA PHE A 80 25.50 -7.13 -11.92
C PHE A 80 25.87 -8.55 -12.42
N ASP A 81 26.73 -9.26 -11.69
CA ASP A 81 27.08 -10.64 -12.00
C ASP A 81 25.82 -11.55 -11.91
N PRO A 82 25.53 -12.35 -12.96
CA PRO A 82 24.32 -13.18 -12.98
C PRO A 82 24.24 -14.21 -11.85
N ILE A 83 25.38 -14.78 -11.42
CA ILE A 83 25.42 -15.76 -10.33
C ILE A 83 25.06 -15.08 -9.01
N LEU A 84 25.61 -13.89 -8.77
CA LEU A 84 25.25 -13.09 -7.60
C LEU A 84 23.78 -12.68 -7.60
N ILE A 85 23.22 -12.28 -8.75
CA ILE A 85 21.81 -11.93 -8.89
C ILE A 85 20.94 -13.14 -8.55
N ALA A 86 21.25 -14.33 -9.08
CA ALA A 86 20.51 -15.56 -8.79
C ALA A 86 20.58 -15.94 -7.29
N ASN A 87 21.76 -15.84 -6.68
CA ASN A 87 21.94 -16.08 -5.24
C ASN A 87 21.13 -15.11 -4.38
N ARG A 88 21.03 -13.83 -4.80
CA ARG A 88 20.18 -12.84 -4.13
C ARG A 88 18.71 -13.17 -4.28
N CYS A 89 18.24 -13.54 -5.48
CA CYS A 89 16.85 -13.96 -5.68
C CYS A 89 16.48 -15.12 -4.74
N ALA A 90 17.34 -16.14 -4.63
CA ALA A 90 17.10 -17.28 -3.74
C ALA A 90 16.96 -16.83 -2.27
N ALA A 91 17.88 -15.98 -1.78
CA ALA A 91 17.82 -15.48 -0.42
C ALA A 91 16.63 -14.56 -0.15
N PHE A 92 16.23 -13.73 -1.13
CA PHE A 92 15.05 -12.89 -1.03
C PHE A 92 13.77 -13.72 -0.96
N ASN A 93 13.65 -14.77 -1.79
CA ASN A 93 12.53 -15.70 -1.72
C ASN A 93 12.46 -16.37 -0.34
N SER A 94 13.57 -16.87 0.21
CA SER A 94 13.58 -17.46 1.56
C SER A 94 13.16 -16.48 2.66
N LEU A 95 13.56 -15.21 2.57
CA LEU A 95 13.10 -14.16 3.49
C LEU A 95 11.60 -13.91 3.36
N LEU A 96 11.11 -13.81 2.12
CA LEU A 96 9.70 -13.54 1.84
C LEU A 96 8.79 -14.73 2.21
N ASP A 97 9.25 -15.98 2.07
CA ASP A 97 8.54 -17.18 2.53
C ASP A 97 8.33 -17.15 4.05
N LEU A 98 9.36 -16.72 4.79
CA LEU A 98 9.23 -16.51 6.24
C LEU A 98 8.20 -15.41 6.55
N VAL A 99 8.24 -14.29 5.83
CA VAL A 99 7.24 -13.20 5.98
C VAL A 99 5.82 -13.66 5.61
N ALA A 100 5.66 -14.51 4.59
CA ALA A 100 4.36 -15.07 4.22
C ALA A 100 3.79 -16.03 5.28
N SER A 101 4.64 -16.77 5.98
CA SER A 101 4.21 -17.77 6.95
C SER A 101 3.94 -17.22 8.36
N GLU A 102 4.47 -16.04 8.71
CA GLU A 102 4.35 -15.45 10.04
C GLU A 102 3.71 -14.05 10.00
N SER A 103 2.51 -13.91 10.56
CA SER A 103 1.79 -12.63 10.57
C SER A 103 2.52 -11.54 11.33
N ARG A 104 3.19 -11.87 12.44
CA ARG A 104 3.95 -10.88 13.24
C ARG A 104 5.07 -10.21 12.45
N LEU A 105 5.67 -10.92 11.49
CA LEU A 105 6.68 -10.32 10.61
C LEU A 105 6.04 -9.37 9.59
N ARG A 106 4.85 -9.71 9.04
CA ARG A 106 4.12 -8.83 8.12
C ARG A 106 3.66 -7.54 8.77
N ASP A 107 3.25 -7.62 10.03
CA ASP A 107 2.74 -6.49 10.80
C ASP A 107 3.88 -5.64 11.42
N SER A 108 5.14 -6.02 11.20
CA SER A 108 6.28 -5.24 11.66
C SER A 108 6.44 -3.93 10.88
N PRO A 109 7.00 -2.86 11.50
CA PRO A 109 7.28 -1.61 10.81
C PRO A 109 8.16 -1.79 9.57
N ALA A 110 9.15 -2.68 9.63
CA ALA A 110 10.05 -2.95 8.52
C ALA A 110 9.32 -3.56 7.30
N ALA A 111 8.36 -4.48 7.55
CA ALA A 111 7.54 -5.05 6.50
C ALA A 111 6.55 -4.04 5.92
N ILE A 112 5.90 -3.24 6.78
CA ILE A 112 4.99 -2.18 6.33
C ILE A 112 5.73 -1.19 5.42
N THR A 113 6.89 -0.69 5.84
CA THR A 113 7.74 0.17 5.00
C THR A 113 8.12 -0.49 3.69
N PHE A 114 8.49 -1.78 3.71
CA PHE A 114 8.87 -2.52 2.52
C PHE A 114 7.71 -2.68 1.52
N PHE A 115 6.47 -2.88 1.99
CA PHE A 115 5.31 -3.08 1.13
C PHE A 115 4.60 -1.78 0.74
N GLN A 116 4.77 -0.69 1.49
CA GLN A 116 4.00 0.54 1.31
C GLN A 116 4.82 1.73 0.81
N ASP A 117 5.96 2.01 1.45
CA ASP A 117 6.50 3.38 1.43
C ASP A 117 7.07 3.79 0.08
N ILE A 118 7.54 2.83 -0.72
CA ILE A 118 8.11 3.12 -2.05
C ILE A 118 7.01 3.68 -2.97
N GLU A 119 5.91 2.95 -3.11
CA GLU A 119 4.77 3.39 -3.93
C GLU A 119 4.09 4.62 -3.31
N LEU A 120 3.98 4.68 -1.98
CA LEU A 120 3.37 5.83 -1.30
C LEU A 120 4.16 7.12 -1.54
N ASN A 121 5.49 7.08 -1.40
CA ASN A 121 6.33 8.26 -1.63
C ASN A 121 6.27 8.73 -3.08
N GLU A 122 6.22 7.79 -4.04
CA GLU A 122 6.06 8.14 -5.45
C GLU A 122 4.69 8.75 -5.74
N ALA A 123 3.61 8.18 -5.20
CA ALA A 123 2.28 8.76 -5.30
C ALA A 123 2.22 10.19 -4.73
N LYS A 124 2.81 10.43 -3.55
CA LYS A 124 2.89 11.77 -2.95
C LYS A 124 3.65 12.74 -3.85
N ARG A 125 4.78 12.31 -4.43
CA ARG A 125 5.55 13.12 -5.39
C ARG A 125 4.71 13.48 -6.62
N LEU A 126 3.98 12.52 -7.20
CA LEU A 126 3.12 12.73 -8.36
C LEU A 126 1.95 13.66 -8.06
N ILE A 127 1.31 13.52 -6.89
CA ILE A 127 0.24 14.42 -6.42
C ILE A 127 0.76 15.85 -6.28
N ASN A 128 1.94 16.04 -5.65
CA ASN A 128 2.57 17.36 -5.51
C ASN A 128 2.88 17.99 -6.87
N ASN A 129 3.21 17.18 -7.87
CA ASN A 129 3.42 17.60 -9.26
C ASN A 129 2.13 17.67 -10.08
N ARG A 130 0.95 17.57 -9.45
CA ARG A 130 -0.38 17.58 -10.09
C ARG A 130 -0.57 16.51 -11.18
N SER A 131 0.22 15.44 -11.13
CA SER A 131 0.17 14.30 -12.06
C SER A 131 -0.80 13.25 -11.53
N PHE A 132 -2.07 13.62 -11.39
CA PHE A 132 -3.07 12.84 -10.64
C PHE A 132 -3.39 11.47 -11.24
N ASP A 133 -3.46 11.35 -12.58
CA ASP A 133 -3.71 10.05 -13.24
C ASP A 133 -2.58 9.04 -12.95
N GLN A 134 -1.33 9.51 -12.98
CA GLN A 134 -0.17 8.67 -12.66
C GLN A 134 -0.16 8.31 -11.17
N ALA A 135 -0.47 9.28 -10.29
CA ALA A 135 -0.58 9.03 -8.86
C ALA A 135 -1.66 7.99 -8.55
N LEU A 136 -2.82 8.08 -9.20
CA LEU A 136 -3.91 7.11 -9.06
C LEU A 136 -3.44 5.71 -9.45
N SER A 137 -2.75 5.56 -10.59
CA SER A 137 -2.22 4.25 -11.02
C SER A 137 -1.24 3.64 -10.01
N VAL A 138 -0.36 4.45 -9.42
CA VAL A 138 0.56 4.00 -8.36
C VAL A 138 -0.21 3.60 -7.09
N LEU A 139 -1.20 4.38 -6.69
CA LEU A 139 -2.02 4.11 -5.51
C LEU A 139 -2.87 2.84 -5.68
N GLU A 140 -3.46 2.60 -6.86
CA GLU A 140 -4.20 1.37 -7.16
C GLU A 140 -3.29 0.14 -7.09
N THR A 141 -2.07 0.24 -7.63
CA THR A 141 -1.06 -0.82 -7.56
C THR A 141 -0.66 -1.10 -6.11
N SER A 142 -0.43 -0.05 -5.32
CA SER A 142 -0.13 -0.15 -3.90
C SER A 142 -1.28 -0.78 -3.11
N PHE A 143 -2.52 -0.33 -3.30
CA PHE A 143 -3.68 -0.92 -2.65
C PHE A 143 -3.82 -2.41 -2.99
N LYS A 144 -3.65 -2.79 -4.25
CA LYS A 144 -3.71 -4.19 -4.69
C LYS A 144 -2.67 -5.06 -3.99
N LEU A 145 -1.43 -4.57 -3.85
CA LEU A 145 -0.39 -5.23 -3.08
C LEU A 145 -0.80 -5.39 -1.61
N LEU A 146 -1.15 -4.28 -0.95
CA LEU A 146 -1.44 -4.26 0.48
C LEU A 146 -2.67 -5.09 0.83
N ASN A 147 -3.71 -5.08 -0.02
CA ASN A 147 -4.91 -5.89 0.16
C ASN A 147 -4.65 -7.39 0.02
N LYS A 148 -3.54 -7.80 -0.63
CA LYS A 148 -3.11 -9.20 -0.64
C LYS A 148 -2.32 -9.56 0.62
N VAL A 149 -1.54 -8.64 1.15
CA VAL A 149 -0.64 -8.90 2.29
C VAL A 149 -1.37 -8.85 3.64
N TYR A 150 -2.31 -7.91 3.77
CA TYR A 150 -3.01 -7.61 5.02
C TYR A 150 -4.51 -7.88 4.91
N THR A 151 -5.21 -7.84 6.05
CA THR A 151 -6.66 -7.97 6.07
C THR A 151 -7.34 -6.73 5.50
N ASP A 152 -8.54 -6.92 4.92
CA ASP A 152 -9.33 -5.87 4.26
C ASP A 152 -9.58 -4.61 5.11
N ARG A 153 -9.59 -4.76 6.44
CA ARG A 153 -9.85 -3.69 7.42
C ARG A 153 -8.62 -3.30 8.26
N SER A 154 -7.44 -3.80 7.91
CA SER A 154 -6.20 -3.34 8.55
C SER A 154 -5.99 -1.84 8.30
N ARG A 155 -5.26 -1.18 9.21
CA ARG A 155 -4.90 0.25 9.08
C ARG A 155 -4.17 0.54 7.78
N VAL A 156 -3.26 -0.35 7.39
CA VAL A 156 -2.51 -0.30 6.14
C VAL A 156 -3.44 -0.25 4.92
N VAL A 157 -4.39 -1.19 4.84
CA VAL A 157 -5.29 -1.34 3.68
C VAL A 157 -6.32 -0.22 3.59
N LEU A 158 -6.94 0.13 4.71
CA LEU A 158 -7.89 1.24 4.75
C LEU A 158 -7.21 2.57 4.48
N GLY A 159 -5.99 2.78 4.99
CA GLY A 159 -5.18 3.94 4.67
C GLY A 159 -4.85 4.03 3.19
N ALA A 160 -4.43 2.93 2.54
CA ALA A 160 -4.18 2.91 1.10
C ALA A 160 -5.45 3.23 0.28
N LEU A 161 -6.59 2.65 0.67
CA LEU A 161 -7.86 2.89 0.02
C LEU A 161 -8.36 4.34 0.16
N CYS A 162 -8.23 4.91 1.37
CA CYS A 162 -8.54 6.32 1.61
C CYS A 162 -7.63 7.26 0.81
N ARG A 163 -6.35 6.92 0.57
CA ARG A 163 -5.46 7.72 -0.28
C ARG A 163 -5.89 7.73 -1.75
N ILE A 164 -6.40 6.62 -2.27
CA ILE A 164 -7.02 6.58 -3.62
C ILE A 164 -8.18 7.58 -3.68
N VAL A 165 -9.07 7.55 -2.69
CA VAL A 165 -10.23 8.45 -2.63
C VAL A 165 -9.79 9.91 -2.46
N ALA A 166 -8.79 10.17 -1.62
CA ALA A 166 -8.23 11.50 -1.39
C ALA A 166 -7.59 12.09 -2.65
N CYS A 167 -7.01 11.25 -3.53
CA CYS A 167 -6.43 11.68 -4.80
C CYS A 167 -7.48 12.40 -5.67
N ALA A 168 -8.74 11.93 -5.69
CA ALA A 168 -9.82 12.60 -6.41
C ALA A 168 -10.20 13.96 -5.80
N GLY A 169 -10.18 14.07 -4.47
CA GLY A 169 -10.40 15.34 -3.79
C GLY A 169 -9.32 16.38 -4.12
N ALA A 170 -8.07 15.94 -4.31
CA ALA A 170 -6.96 16.81 -4.69
C ALA A 170 -6.94 17.19 -6.19
N SER A 171 -7.69 16.47 -7.03
CA SER A 171 -7.65 16.63 -8.50
C SER A 171 -8.76 17.54 -9.05
N ASP A 172 -9.42 18.33 -8.19
CA ASP A 172 -10.54 19.22 -8.54
C ASP A 172 -11.66 18.51 -9.31
N GLY A 173 -11.96 17.26 -8.93
CA GLY A 173 -13.05 16.47 -9.51
C GLY A 173 -12.73 15.75 -10.83
N THR A 174 -11.55 15.97 -11.42
CA THR A 174 -11.13 15.28 -12.67
C THR A 174 -11.10 13.75 -12.53
N LEU A 175 -10.80 13.23 -11.34
CA LEU A 175 -10.76 11.79 -11.06
C LEU A 175 -12.04 11.24 -10.42
N ALA A 176 -13.11 12.04 -10.30
CA ALA A 176 -14.34 11.62 -9.62
C ALA A 176 -14.89 10.31 -10.21
N GLY A 177 -14.92 10.19 -11.55
CA GLY A 177 -15.39 8.99 -12.25
C GLY A 177 -14.51 7.75 -11.99
N PRO A 178 -13.19 7.81 -12.31
CA PRO A 178 -12.27 6.70 -12.04
C PRO A 178 -12.24 6.22 -10.57
N VAL A 179 -12.49 7.13 -9.63
CA VAL A 179 -12.41 6.84 -8.19
C VAL A 179 -13.74 6.38 -7.58
N GLU A 180 -14.88 6.49 -8.28
CA GLU A 180 -16.22 6.12 -7.77
C GLU A 180 -16.24 4.71 -7.16
N ARG A 181 -15.67 3.71 -7.86
CA ARG A 181 -15.59 2.32 -7.37
C ARG A 181 -14.81 2.17 -6.06
N TRP A 182 -13.76 2.96 -5.90
CA TRP A 182 -12.89 2.92 -4.72
C TRP A 182 -13.55 3.61 -3.54
N ALA A 183 -14.24 4.72 -3.78
CA ALA A 183 -15.05 5.40 -2.79
C ALA A 183 -16.17 4.50 -2.24
N GLN A 184 -16.88 3.77 -3.12
CA GLN A 184 -17.88 2.77 -2.70
C GLN A 184 -17.25 1.65 -1.86
N LEU A 185 -16.10 1.11 -2.28
CA LEU A 185 -15.39 0.08 -1.53
C LEU A 185 -14.93 0.59 -0.16
N ALA A 186 -14.45 1.84 -0.08
CA ALA A 186 -14.03 2.47 1.16
C ALA A 186 -15.20 2.56 2.14
N LEU A 187 -16.32 3.16 1.72
CA LEU A 187 -17.51 3.29 2.54
C LEU A 187 -17.98 1.93 3.09
N LYS A 188 -18.09 0.92 2.22
CA LYS A 188 -18.47 -0.45 2.61
C LYS A 188 -17.53 -1.05 3.65
N ARG A 189 -16.22 -0.83 3.54
CA ARG A 189 -15.25 -1.40 4.49
C ARG A 189 -15.29 -0.71 5.84
N TYR A 190 -15.65 0.57 5.87
CA TYR A 190 -15.80 1.36 7.09
C TYR A 190 -17.05 1.03 7.92
N GLU A 191 -18.11 0.44 7.33
CA GLU A 191 -19.36 0.07 8.04
C GLU A 191 -19.14 -0.80 9.30
N ALA A 192 -18.06 -1.58 9.35
CA ALA A 192 -17.75 -2.48 10.46
C ALA A 192 -16.42 -2.15 11.16
N VAL A 193 -15.90 -0.92 11.01
CA VAL A 193 -14.69 -0.48 11.70
C VAL A 193 -15.03 -0.05 13.12
N SER A 194 -14.29 -0.59 14.09
CA SER A 194 -14.38 -0.21 15.51
C SER A 194 -13.11 0.42 16.07
N ASP A 195 -12.04 0.46 15.27
CA ASP A 195 -10.77 1.09 15.64
C ASP A 195 -10.94 2.62 15.72
N SER A 196 -10.59 3.20 16.87
CA SER A 196 -10.81 4.62 17.15
C SER A 196 -10.05 5.55 16.21
N ASP A 197 -8.83 5.20 15.83
CA ASP A 197 -7.98 6.04 14.98
C ASP A 197 -8.52 6.03 13.55
N LEU A 198 -8.96 4.85 13.08
CA LEU A 198 -9.61 4.74 11.77
C LEU A 198 -10.96 5.48 11.75
N LEU A 199 -11.72 5.48 12.84
CA LEU A 199 -12.98 6.23 12.89
C LEU A 199 -12.78 7.76 12.73
N LEU A 200 -11.60 8.30 13.03
CA LEU A 200 -11.26 9.70 12.75
C LEU A 200 -11.19 10.01 11.25
N ILE A 201 -10.94 9.00 10.41
CA ILE A 201 -10.87 9.13 8.95
C ILE A 201 -12.27 9.05 8.31
N TYR A 202 -13.24 8.45 9.00
CA TYR A 202 -14.55 8.18 8.42
C TYR A 202 -15.31 9.44 8.02
N VAL A 203 -15.26 10.49 8.85
CA VAL A 203 -15.90 11.77 8.56
C VAL A 203 -15.27 12.48 7.33
N PRO A 204 -13.92 12.66 7.26
CA PRO A 204 -13.27 13.13 6.03
C PRO A 204 -13.58 12.29 4.79
N LEU A 205 -13.72 10.97 4.94
CA LEU A 205 -14.10 10.07 3.85
C LEU A 205 -15.52 10.38 3.36
N LEU A 206 -16.49 10.51 4.27
CA LEU A 206 -17.88 10.85 3.91
C LEU A 206 -17.96 12.17 3.15
N HIS A 207 -17.25 13.21 3.62
CA HIS A 207 -17.18 14.51 2.92
C HIS A 207 -16.63 14.37 1.50
N THR A 208 -15.53 13.64 1.34
CA THR A 208 -14.90 13.45 0.02
C THR A 208 -15.83 12.66 -0.92
N CYS A 209 -16.49 11.61 -0.42
CA CYS A 209 -17.49 10.87 -1.19
C CYS A 209 -18.70 11.72 -1.56
N ILE A 210 -19.19 12.59 -0.68
CA ILE A 210 -20.28 13.53 -0.98
C ILE A 210 -19.89 14.44 -2.16
N THR A 211 -18.67 15.00 -2.16
CA THR A 211 -18.16 15.82 -3.26
C THR A 211 -18.06 15.02 -4.55
N ILE A 212 -17.51 13.80 -4.52
CA ILE A 212 -17.42 12.92 -5.70
C ILE A 212 -18.82 12.65 -6.27
N TRP A 213 -19.81 12.34 -5.42
CA TRP A 213 -21.17 12.06 -5.86
C TRP A 213 -21.82 13.28 -6.50
N GLU A 214 -21.60 14.46 -5.92
CA GLU A 214 -22.08 15.72 -6.47
C GLU A 214 -21.46 16.02 -7.83
N THR A 215 -20.13 15.85 -7.99
CA THR A 215 -19.45 15.98 -9.28
C THR A 215 -20.00 15.01 -10.34
N LEU A 216 -20.39 13.81 -9.93
CA LEU A 216 -20.94 12.78 -10.83
C LEU A 216 -22.46 12.85 -11.03
N GLY A 217 -23.17 13.79 -10.37
CA GLY A 217 -24.63 13.87 -10.40
C GLY A 217 -25.33 12.64 -9.80
N ARG A 218 -24.71 12.00 -8.80
CA ARG A 218 -25.24 10.83 -8.06
C ARG A 218 -26.03 11.27 -6.84
N ASP A 219 -26.95 10.41 -6.39
CA ASP A 219 -27.69 10.63 -5.14
C ASP A 219 -26.79 10.48 -3.91
N LYS A 220 -26.56 11.60 -3.21
CA LYS A 220 -25.75 11.69 -1.98
C LYS A 220 -26.57 11.65 -0.69
N SER A 221 -27.89 11.49 -0.77
CA SER A 221 -28.80 11.67 0.38
C SER A 221 -28.42 10.77 1.57
N LYS A 222 -28.09 9.50 1.31
CA LYS A 222 -27.67 8.55 2.36
C LYS A 222 -26.37 8.94 3.05
N LEU A 223 -25.40 9.49 2.31
CA LEU A 223 -24.12 9.92 2.89
C LEU A 223 -24.30 11.16 3.77
N VAL A 224 -25.19 12.08 3.36
CA VAL A 224 -25.54 13.27 4.15
C VAL A 224 -26.32 12.88 5.41
N GLU A 225 -27.23 11.90 5.31
CA GLU A 225 -27.93 11.34 6.47
C GLU A 225 -26.96 10.72 7.48
N GLU A 226 -26.05 9.85 7.02
CA GLU A 226 -25.01 9.25 7.87
C GLU A 226 -24.15 10.32 8.56
N LEU A 227 -23.71 11.35 7.83
CA LEU A 227 -22.96 12.46 8.40
C LEU A 227 -23.74 13.22 9.48
N ASN A 228 -25.05 13.43 9.27
CA ASN A 228 -25.92 14.06 10.26
C ASN A 228 -26.12 13.17 11.49
N ASP A 229 -26.19 11.85 11.33
CA ASP A 229 -26.31 10.92 12.45
C ASP A 229 -25.04 10.86 13.28
N LEU A 230 -23.85 10.91 12.65
CA LEU A 230 -22.59 11.09 13.36
C LEU A 230 -22.57 12.41 14.15
N ARG A 231 -23.07 13.51 13.57
CA ARG A 231 -23.21 14.80 14.27
C ARG A 231 -24.12 14.67 15.50
N LYS A 232 -25.28 14.02 15.38
CA LYS A 232 -26.20 13.78 16.51
C LYS A 232 -25.57 12.93 17.62
N ARG A 233 -24.65 12.02 17.26
CA ARG A 233 -23.85 11.22 18.21
C ARG A 233 -22.70 12.00 18.85
N GLY A 234 -22.56 13.30 18.56
CA GLY A 234 -21.55 14.18 19.16
C GLY A 234 -20.20 14.18 18.44
N MET A 235 -20.08 13.57 17.26
CA MET A 235 -18.86 13.62 16.46
C MET A 235 -18.70 15.01 15.83
N LYS A 236 -17.47 15.53 15.82
CA LYS A 236 -17.15 16.76 15.07
C LYS A 236 -17.18 16.44 13.58
N VAL A 237 -18.20 16.94 12.88
CA VAL A 237 -18.36 16.74 11.44
C VAL A 237 -17.99 17.94 10.58
N ASP A 238 -17.95 19.13 11.18
CA ASP A 238 -17.62 20.39 10.51
C ASP A 238 -16.16 20.78 10.79
N SER A 239 -15.51 21.45 9.84
CA SER A 239 -14.10 21.89 9.96
C SER A 239 -13.15 20.75 10.35
N VAL A 240 -13.34 19.59 9.72
CA VAL A 240 -12.43 18.43 9.80
C VAL A 240 -11.28 18.60 8.80
N PRO A 241 -10.13 17.95 9.02
CA PRO A 241 -9.08 17.90 8.01
C PRO A 241 -9.59 17.29 6.70
N SER A 242 -8.90 17.60 5.60
CA SER A 242 -9.11 16.89 4.33
C SER A 242 -8.84 15.39 4.51
N LEU A 243 -9.40 14.55 3.63
CA LEU A 243 -9.15 13.11 3.68
C LEU A 243 -7.65 12.78 3.53
N MET A 244 -6.92 13.57 2.72
CA MET A 244 -5.47 13.41 2.54
C MET A 244 -4.72 13.69 3.85
N GLU A 245 -5.03 14.79 4.54
CA GLU A 245 -4.41 15.12 5.83
C GLU A 245 -4.77 14.10 6.91
N ALA A 246 -6.03 13.65 6.96
CA ALA A 246 -6.48 12.66 7.93
C ALA A 246 -5.74 11.33 7.77
N VAL A 247 -5.59 10.85 6.52
CA VAL A 247 -4.93 9.57 6.27
C VAL A 247 -3.41 9.64 6.42
N ASP A 248 -2.78 10.81 6.17
CA ASP A 248 -1.36 11.01 6.40
C ASP A 248 -0.97 11.10 7.88
N ASN A 249 -1.93 11.46 8.75
CA ASN A 249 -1.74 11.43 10.19
C ASN A 249 -2.09 10.07 10.83
N LEU A 250 -2.56 9.09 10.05
CA LEU A 250 -2.83 7.75 10.54
C LEU A 250 -1.51 7.06 10.89
N ILE A 251 -1.37 6.67 12.16
CA ILE A 251 -0.26 5.83 12.60
C ILE A 251 -0.55 4.40 12.14
N ILE A 252 0.28 3.92 11.23
CA ILE A 252 0.24 2.57 10.64
C ILE A 252 1.19 1.66 11.42
#